data_AF-A0A9D7EZH2-F1
#
_entry.id   AF-A0A9D7EZH2-F1
#
_cell.length_a   1.000
_cell.length_b   1.000
_cell.length_c   1.000
_cell.angle_alpha   90.00
_cell.angle_beta   90.00
_cell.angle_gamma   90.00
#
_symmetry.space_group_name_H-M   'P 1'
#
loop_
_entity.id
_entity.type
_entity.pdbx_description
1 polymer ?
#
loop_
_entity_poly.entity_id
_entity_poly.type
_entity_poly.pdbx_seq_one_letter_code
_entity_poly.pdbx_strand_id
1 'polypeptide(L)'
;MENCAHCHKPLLKNARFCHHCGARVEEAKKISTGPQEIANRFFALLKQMVREEQDESSYEKYLQRFRESEFSQSFDTRMEQLAQNPGSLDETLEEMCDFFMIRHCRDLHVNPIPEIILRYQQTDPAKTDLYQMMMDYLQFSEEADTVYSNLLDMPVDKLRNASQAFLFPQKNERIFFICDLSLLGSCKEGFAMTEKALYWKAPLEKPRAVFYANLEEIAREKEWIRINGYFFNARKTLNIRMLKLLRKLRRY
;
A
#
# COMPACT_ATOMS: atom_id res chain seq x y z
N MET A 1 2.04 -27.04 19.61
CA MET A 1 1.24 -28.20 19.18
C MET A 1 0.39 -27.72 18.04
N GLU A 2 0.50 -28.34 16.87
CA GLU A 2 -0.31 -27.98 15.70
C GLU A 2 -1.66 -28.68 15.79
N ASN A 3 -2.73 -28.01 15.35
CA ASN A 3 -4.07 -28.59 15.28
C ASN A 3 -4.36 -29.06 13.86
N CYS A 4 -5.11 -30.15 13.71
CA CYS A 4 -5.55 -30.64 12.41
C CYS A 4 -6.42 -29.59 11.71
N ALA A 5 -6.11 -29.26 10.46
CA ALA A 5 -6.91 -28.33 9.67
C ALA A 5 -8.36 -28.81 9.40
N HIS A 6 -8.61 -30.13 9.50
CA HIS A 6 -9.94 -30.72 9.26
C HIS A 6 -10.79 -30.84 10.53
N CYS A 7 -10.22 -31.26 11.66
CA CYS A 7 -10.99 -31.53 12.89
C CYS A 7 -10.59 -30.69 14.09
N HIS A 8 -9.62 -29.79 13.93
CA HIS A 8 -9.10 -28.86 14.93
C HIS A 8 -8.57 -29.47 16.23
N LYS A 9 -8.43 -30.80 16.29
CA LYS A 9 -7.80 -31.50 17.41
C LYS A 9 -6.28 -31.45 17.34
N PRO A 10 -5.58 -31.46 18.49
CA PRO A 10 -4.12 -31.44 18.55
C PRO A 10 -3.52 -32.64 17.83
N LEU A 11 -2.45 -32.40 17.08
CA LEU A 11 -1.69 -33.42 16.38
C LEU A 11 -0.52 -33.91 17.23
N LEU A 12 -0.22 -35.21 17.14
CA LEU A 12 1.02 -35.78 17.64
C LEU A 12 2.19 -35.19 16.85
N LYS A 13 3.33 -35.01 17.51
CA LYS A 13 4.54 -34.47 16.87
C LYS A 13 4.92 -35.36 15.68
N ASN A 14 5.11 -34.77 14.50
CA ASN A 14 5.44 -35.43 13.23
C ASN A 14 4.37 -36.39 12.67
N ALA A 15 3.09 -36.22 13.05
CA ALA A 15 2.00 -37.03 12.50
C ALA A 15 1.77 -36.74 11.01
N ARG A 16 1.93 -37.74 10.14
CA ARG A 16 1.59 -37.65 8.69
C ARG A 16 0.09 -37.65 8.42
N PHE A 17 -0.69 -38.18 9.36
CA PHE A 17 -2.15 -38.24 9.31
C PHE A 17 -2.71 -37.87 10.68
N CYS A 18 -3.86 -37.21 10.70
CA CYS A 18 -4.57 -36.91 11.93
C CYS A 18 -5.05 -38.20 12.59
N HIS A 19 -4.58 -38.46 13.82
CA HIS A 19 -4.98 -39.63 14.60
C HIS A 19 -6.43 -39.58 15.11
N HIS A 20 -7.16 -38.49 14.85
CA HIS A 20 -8.56 -38.35 15.21
C HIS A 20 -9.52 -38.47 14.03
N CYS A 21 -9.18 -37.94 12.85
CA CYS A 21 -10.08 -37.95 11.69
C CYS A 21 -9.50 -38.59 10.43
N GLY A 22 -8.24 -39.06 10.45
CA GLY A 22 -7.59 -39.69 9.31
C GLY A 22 -7.16 -38.74 8.19
N ALA A 23 -7.47 -37.44 8.28
CA ALA A 23 -7.05 -36.46 7.29
C ALA A 23 -5.52 -36.39 7.21
N ARG A 24 -4.97 -36.34 5.99
CA ARG A 24 -3.53 -36.15 5.77
C ARG A 24 -3.13 -34.79 6.34
N VAL A 25 -2.09 -34.78 7.17
CA VAL A 25 -1.51 -33.53 7.63
C VAL A 25 -0.66 -33.05 6.47
N GLU A 26 -1.09 -31.98 5.81
CA GLU A 26 -0.26 -31.32 4.82
C GLU A 26 0.98 -30.80 5.55
N GLU A 27 2.13 -31.39 5.27
CA GLU A 27 3.40 -30.79 5.65
C GLU A 27 3.37 -29.39 5.06
N ALA A 28 3.41 -28.35 5.90
CA ALA A 28 3.69 -27.01 5.44
C ALA A 28 4.96 -27.14 4.61
N LYS A 29 4.84 -27.02 3.27
CA LYS A 29 6.00 -26.96 2.39
C LYS A 29 6.81 -25.80 2.95
N LYS A 30 7.88 -26.09 3.68
CA LYS A 30 9.01 -25.20 3.79
C LYS A 30 9.50 -25.07 2.36
N ILE A 31 8.92 -24.13 1.63
CA ILE A 31 9.58 -23.56 0.48
C ILE A 31 10.82 -22.94 1.10
N SER A 32 11.93 -23.69 1.11
CA SER A 32 13.23 -23.13 1.39
C SER A 32 13.52 -22.21 0.21
N THR A 33 13.03 -20.98 0.28
CA THR A 33 13.36 -19.93 -0.68
C THR A 33 14.86 -19.67 -0.51
N GLY A 34 15.68 -20.27 -1.37
CA GLY A 34 17.11 -20.03 -1.37
C GLY A 34 17.40 -18.56 -1.68
N PRO A 35 18.58 -18.01 -1.34
CA PRO A 35 18.92 -16.61 -1.59
C PRO A 35 18.66 -16.16 -3.04
N GLN A 36 18.93 -17.04 -4.01
CA GLN A 36 18.67 -16.77 -5.43
C GLN A 36 17.18 -16.62 -5.76
N GLU A 37 16.31 -17.41 -5.13
CA GLU A 37 14.86 -17.32 -5.35
C GLU A 37 14.31 -16.03 -4.74
N ILE A 38 14.83 -15.63 -3.59
CA ILE A 38 14.49 -14.34 -2.97
C ILE A 38 14.96 -13.18 -3.84
N ALA A 39 16.19 -13.24 -4.38
CA ALA A 39 16.70 -12.26 -5.32
C ALA A 39 15.83 -12.14 -6.57
N ASN A 40 15.40 -13.28 -7.15
CA ASN A 40 14.50 -13.28 -8.30
C ASN A 40 13.15 -12.62 -7.97
N ARG A 41 12.61 -12.85 -6.76
CA ARG A 41 11.39 -12.19 -6.28
C ARG A 41 11.59 -10.68 -6.12
N PHE A 42 12.73 -10.24 -5.57
CA PHE A 42 13.06 -8.82 -5.48
C PHE A 42 13.04 -8.15 -6.86
N PHE A 43 13.71 -8.71 -7.86
CA PHE A 43 13.74 -8.12 -9.21
C PHE A 43 12.38 -8.19 -9.92
N ALA A 44 11.60 -9.25 -9.69
CA ALA A 44 10.23 -9.32 -10.19
C ALA A 44 9.35 -8.21 -9.59
N LEU A 45 9.47 -7.98 -8.27
CA LEU A 45 8.77 -6.92 -7.57
C LEU A 45 9.23 -5.53 -8.02
N LEU A 46 10.54 -5.31 -8.14
CA LEU A 46 11.10 -4.06 -8.65
C LEU A 46 10.56 -3.75 -10.06
N LYS A 47 10.52 -4.74 -10.95
CA LYS A 47 9.94 -4.58 -12.29
C LYS A 47 8.48 -4.17 -12.22
N GLN A 48 7.71 -4.85 -11.37
CA GLN A 48 6.31 -4.53 -11.15
C GLN A 48 6.13 -3.09 -10.64
N MET A 49 6.91 -2.66 -9.65
CA MET A 49 6.84 -1.31 -9.08
C MET A 49 7.23 -0.24 -10.09
N VAL A 50 8.29 -0.46 -10.89
CA VAL A 50 8.66 0.47 -11.97
C VAL A 50 7.53 0.62 -12.99
N ARG A 51 6.89 -0.48 -13.39
CA ARG A 51 5.72 -0.44 -14.29
C ARG A 51 4.53 0.30 -13.66
N GLU A 52 4.29 0.08 -12.37
CA GLU A 52 3.14 0.62 -11.65
C GLU A 52 3.34 2.05 -11.14
N GLU A 53 4.57 2.55 -11.02
CA GLU A 53 4.83 3.84 -10.37
C GLU A 53 5.53 4.81 -11.31
N GLN A 54 6.21 4.28 -12.32
CA GLN A 54 7.08 5.03 -13.22
C GLN A 54 6.72 4.70 -14.68
N ASP A 55 7.70 4.79 -15.59
CA ASP A 55 7.60 4.34 -16.97
C ASP A 55 8.23 2.94 -17.09
N GLU A 56 7.46 1.95 -17.56
CA GLU A 56 7.95 0.57 -17.71
C GLU A 56 9.20 0.48 -18.60
N SER A 57 9.32 1.34 -19.61
CA SER A 57 10.49 1.39 -20.50
C SER A 57 11.78 1.80 -19.78
N SER A 58 11.67 2.37 -18.58
CA SER A 58 12.81 2.76 -17.77
C SER A 58 13.40 1.64 -16.92
N TYR A 59 12.78 0.45 -16.86
CA TYR A 59 13.22 -0.65 -15.99
C TYR A 59 14.71 -1.01 -16.12
N GLU A 60 15.24 -1.03 -17.34
CA GLU A 60 16.67 -1.31 -17.56
C GLU A 60 17.59 -0.27 -16.89
N LYS A 61 17.16 1.00 -16.79
CA LYS A 61 17.90 2.04 -16.06
C LYS A 61 17.92 1.77 -14.56
N TYR A 62 16.86 1.21 -13.99
CA TYR A 62 16.82 0.80 -12.57
C TYR A 62 17.75 -0.39 -12.33
N LEU A 63 17.80 -1.37 -13.25
CA LEU A 63 18.75 -2.47 -13.16
C LEU A 63 20.19 -2.01 -13.25
N GLN A 64 20.49 -1.07 -14.15
CA GLN A 64 21.81 -0.46 -14.21
C GLN A 64 22.15 0.27 -12.90
N ARG A 65 21.24 1.10 -12.40
CA ARG A 65 21.43 1.81 -11.13
C ARG A 65 21.65 0.86 -9.96
N PHE A 66 20.93 -0.26 -9.92
CA PHE A 66 21.13 -1.29 -8.91
C PHE A 66 22.59 -1.75 -8.90
N ARG A 67 23.12 -2.17 -10.06
CA ARG A 67 24.51 -2.67 -10.20
C ARG A 67 25.57 -1.64 -9.79
N GLU A 68 25.30 -0.36 -10.02
CA GLU A 68 26.22 0.74 -9.72
C GLU A 68 26.09 1.27 -8.28
N SER A 69 25.00 0.93 -7.58
CA SER A 69 24.70 1.48 -6.26
C SER A 69 25.36 0.72 -5.11
N GLU A 70 25.59 1.42 -4.00
CA GLU A 70 25.98 0.84 -2.72
C GLU A 70 24.95 -0.17 -2.18
N PHE A 71 23.68 -0.06 -2.60
CA PHE A 71 22.64 -1.03 -2.26
C PHE A 71 23.01 -2.45 -2.72
N SER A 72 23.58 -2.60 -3.93
CA SER A 72 23.99 -3.92 -4.44
C SER A 72 25.09 -4.58 -3.62
N GLN A 73 25.99 -3.79 -3.02
CA GLN A 73 27.14 -4.30 -2.26
C GLN A 73 26.73 -5.12 -1.03
N SER A 74 25.56 -4.82 -0.46
CA SER A 74 25.01 -5.52 0.71
C SER A 74 23.85 -6.46 0.37
N PHE A 75 23.45 -6.52 -0.90
CA PHE A 75 22.24 -7.21 -1.34
C PHE A 75 22.33 -8.72 -1.14
N ASP A 76 23.42 -9.36 -1.58
CA ASP A 76 23.57 -10.82 -1.48
C ASP A 76 23.56 -11.29 -0.02
N THR A 77 24.32 -10.60 0.85
CA THR A 77 24.31 -10.82 2.30
C THR A 77 22.90 -10.69 2.87
N ARG A 78 22.11 -9.73 2.40
CA ARG A 78 20.72 -9.55 2.83
C ARG A 78 19.83 -10.70 2.36
N MET A 79 20.00 -11.21 1.13
CA MET A 79 19.26 -12.37 0.63
C MET A 79 19.57 -13.63 1.45
N GLU A 80 20.83 -13.81 1.86
CA GLU A 80 21.22 -14.90 2.76
C GLU A 80 20.54 -14.80 4.13
N GLN A 81 20.51 -13.61 4.72
CA GLN A 81 19.83 -13.36 6.00
C GLN A 81 18.33 -13.66 5.89
N LEU A 82 17.68 -13.24 4.80
CA LEU A 82 16.26 -13.50 4.56
C LEU A 82 15.98 -14.98 4.30
N ALA A 83 16.88 -15.72 3.65
CA ALA A 83 16.72 -17.16 3.48
C ALA A 83 16.75 -17.91 4.82
N GLN A 84 17.52 -17.41 5.80
CA GLN A 84 17.61 -18.00 7.14
C GLN A 84 16.46 -17.58 8.05
N ASN A 85 16.02 -16.33 7.96
CA ASN A 85 14.92 -15.75 8.74
C ASN A 85 13.95 -15.02 7.80
N PRO A 86 13.05 -15.75 7.12
CA PRO A 86 12.20 -15.17 6.08
C PRO A 86 11.17 -14.19 6.62
N GLY A 87 10.81 -14.25 7.90
CA GLY A 87 9.85 -13.34 8.52
C GLY A 87 8.65 -13.05 7.62
N SER A 88 8.28 -11.78 7.51
CA SER A 88 7.37 -11.29 6.47
C SER A 88 8.16 -10.94 5.21
N LEU A 89 8.48 -11.96 4.40
CA LEU A 89 9.39 -11.82 3.27
C LEU A 89 8.89 -10.82 2.24
N ASP A 90 7.61 -10.90 1.86
CA ASP A 90 7.02 -9.98 0.88
C ASP A 90 7.08 -8.53 1.35
N GLU A 91 6.72 -8.25 2.60
CA GLU A 91 6.80 -6.90 3.16
C GLU A 91 8.24 -6.39 3.20
N THR A 92 9.19 -7.26 3.54
CA THR A 92 10.61 -6.87 3.58
C THR A 92 11.14 -6.57 2.19
N LEU A 93 10.73 -7.35 1.17
CA LEU A 93 11.11 -7.09 -0.22
C LEU A 93 10.46 -5.81 -0.75
N GLU A 94 9.19 -5.54 -0.44
CA GLU A 94 8.52 -4.28 -0.77
C GLU A 94 9.27 -3.08 -0.17
N GLU A 95 9.62 -3.15 1.11
CA GLU A 95 10.36 -2.08 1.80
C GLU A 95 11.77 -1.89 1.23
N MET A 96 12.44 -2.98 0.86
CA MET A 96 13.75 -2.92 0.19
C MET A 96 13.65 -2.29 -1.20
N CYS A 97 12.62 -2.61 -1.99
CA CYS A 97 12.38 -1.97 -3.28
C CYS A 97 12.08 -0.48 -3.12
N ASP A 98 11.23 -0.11 -2.16
CA ASP A 98 10.95 1.30 -1.84
C ASP A 98 12.22 2.06 -1.47
N PHE A 99 13.02 1.51 -0.55
CA PHE A 99 14.28 2.11 -0.14
C PHE A 99 15.22 2.32 -1.34
N PHE A 100 15.38 1.28 -2.17
CA PHE A 100 16.22 1.35 -3.36
C PHE A 100 15.73 2.43 -4.34
N MET A 101 14.45 2.41 -4.71
CA MET A 101 13.89 3.38 -5.67
C MET A 101 13.99 4.82 -5.15
N ILE A 102 13.59 5.04 -3.89
CA ILE A 102 13.50 6.38 -3.29
C ILE A 102 14.88 7.00 -3.06
N ARG A 103 15.85 6.23 -2.54
CA ARG A 103 17.18 6.78 -2.22
C ARG A 103 18.17 6.70 -3.37
N HIS A 104 18.15 5.60 -4.12
CA HIS A 104 19.17 5.34 -5.13
C HIS A 104 18.72 5.66 -6.55
N CYS A 105 17.42 5.88 -6.82
CA CYS A 105 16.89 6.10 -8.17
C CYS A 105 16.09 7.41 -8.32
N ARG A 106 16.27 8.39 -7.42
CA ARG A 106 15.48 9.62 -7.40
C ARG A 106 15.47 10.39 -8.73
N ASP A 107 16.60 10.43 -9.42
CA ASP A 107 16.77 11.06 -10.74
C ASP A 107 16.09 10.32 -11.89
N LEU A 108 15.69 9.05 -11.66
CA LEU A 108 14.94 8.23 -12.62
C LEU A 108 13.42 8.35 -12.44
N HIS A 109 12.96 9.04 -11.39
CA HIS A 109 11.53 9.17 -11.10
C HIS A 109 10.85 10.18 -12.02
N VAL A 110 9.85 9.70 -12.76
CA VAL A 110 8.87 10.56 -13.45
C VAL A 110 7.80 11.02 -12.47
N ASN A 111 7.42 10.15 -11.53
CA ASN A 111 6.49 10.47 -10.44
C ASN A 111 7.27 10.41 -9.11
N PRO A 112 7.66 11.56 -8.52
CA PRO A 112 8.46 11.58 -7.31
C PRO A 112 7.71 10.98 -6.11
N ILE A 113 8.35 9.97 -5.52
CA ILE A 113 7.92 9.37 -4.25
C ILE A 113 8.70 10.04 -3.11
N PRO A 114 8.02 10.55 -2.07
CA PRO A 114 8.67 11.33 -1.02
C PRO A 114 9.56 10.47 -0.13
N GLU A 115 10.79 10.90 0.16
CA GLU A 115 11.71 10.12 1.01
C GLU A 115 11.19 9.94 2.45
N ILE A 116 10.41 10.91 2.94
CA ILE A 116 9.86 10.90 4.29
C ILE A 116 9.01 9.65 4.58
N ILE A 117 8.45 9.00 3.55
CA ILE A 117 7.62 7.80 3.75
C ILE A 117 8.42 6.59 4.26
N LEU A 118 9.75 6.57 4.03
CA LEU A 118 10.61 5.49 4.49
C LEU A 118 10.63 5.36 6.01
N ARG A 119 10.30 6.43 6.76
CA ARG A 119 10.21 6.39 8.23
C ARG A 119 9.08 5.51 8.75
N TYR A 120 8.13 5.14 7.89
CA TYR A 120 7.01 4.26 8.22
C TYR A 120 7.29 2.80 7.91
N GLN A 121 8.47 2.45 7.39
CA GLN A 121 8.88 1.06 7.24
C GLN A 121 9.05 0.43 8.63
N GLN A 122 8.54 -0.79 8.81
CA GLN A 122 8.65 -1.54 10.07
C GLN A 122 8.06 -0.85 11.32
N THR A 123 7.20 0.16 11.15
CA THR A 123 6.49 0.78 12.28
C THR A 123 5.33 -0.08 12.75
N ASP A 124 5.10 -0.07 14.07
CA ASP A 124 3.91 -0.64 14.70
C ASP A 124 2.67 0.19 14.30
N PRO A 125 1.66 -0.40 13.63
CA PRO A 125 0.43 0.28 13.27
C PRO A 125 -0.25 0.95 14.47
N ALA A 126 -0.22 0.33 15.65
CA ALA A 126 -0.87 0.85 16.85
C ALA A 126 -0.20 2.12 17.42
N LYS A 127 1.04 2.40 17.01
CA LYS A 127 1.83 3.56 17.48
C LYS A 127 2.04 4.62 16.41
N THR A 128 1.64 4.35 15.18
CA THR A 128 1.85 5.28 14.07
C THR A 128 0.78 6.37 14.09
N ASP A 129 1.20 7.63 14.00
CA ASP A 129 0.28 8.74 13.73
C ASP A 129 -0.26 8.62 12.30
N LEU A 130 -1.45 8.06 12.19
CA LEU A 130 -2.09 7.74 10.93
C LEU A 130 -2.36 9.00 10.08
N TYR A 131 -2.73 10.12 10.73
CA TYR A 131 -2.95 11.39 10.04
C TYR A 131 -1.65 11.89 9.40
N GLN A 132 -0.57 11.93 10.18
CA GLN A 132 0.71 12.39 9.67
C GLN A 132 1.26 11.46 8.58
N MET A 133 1.06 10.15 8.71
CA MET A 133 1.44 9.19 7.66
C MET A 133 0.72 9.48 6.35
N MET A 134 -0.60 9.70 6.38
CA MET A 134 -1.34 10.04 5.16
C MET A 134 -0.83 11.33 4.52
N MET A 135 -0.57 12.36 5.32
CA MET A 135 -0.04 13.64 4.81
C MET A 135 1.34 13.48 4.18
N ASP A 136 2.22 12.69 4.80
CA ASP A 136 3.57 12.45 4.31
C ASP A 136 3.60 11.65 3.00
N TYR A 137 2.68 10.71 2.82
CA TYR A 137 2.54 9.97 1.57
C TYR A 137 1.96 10.83 0.46
N LEU A 138 0.88 11.58 0.74
CA LEU A 138 0.12 12.29 -0.29
C LEU A 138 0.78 13.62 -0.71
N GLN A 139 1.54 14.26 0.18
CA GLN A 139 2.28 15.51 -0.09
C GLN A 139 1.43 16.56 -0.80
N PHE A 140 0.27 16.89 -0.22
CA PHE A 140 -0.69 17.82 -0.82
C PHE A 140 -0.12 19.22 -1.08
N SER A 141 0.94 19.64 -0.37
CA SER A 141 1.62 20.91 -0.62
C SER A 141 2.22 21.03 -2.02
N GLU A 142 2.42 19.91 -2.71
CA GLU A 142 2.95 19.87 -4.08
C GLU A 142 1.85 19.77 -5.14
N GLU A 143 0.59 19.62 -4.74
CA GLU A 143 -0.57 19.43 -5.60
C GLU A 143 -1.44 20.70 -5.64
N ALA A 144 -2.08 21.00 -6.77
CA ALA A 144 -3.00 22.14 -6.87
C ALA A 144 -4.45 21.77 -6.51
N ASP A 145 -4.66 20.66 -5.80
CA ASP A 145 -5.98 20.23 -5.35
C ASP A 145 -6.37 20.95 -4.05
N THR A 146 -7.65 21.24 -3.90
CA THR A 146 -8.14 21.90 -2.68
C THR A 146 -8.35 20.85 -1.59
N VAL A 147 -7.53 20.91 -0.54
CA VAL A 147 -7.58 19.98 0.58
C VAL A 147 -7.96 20.73 1.86
N TYR A 148 -9.01 20.26 2.52
CA TYR A 148 -9.48 20.76 3.79
C TYR A 148 -9.04 19.80 4.90
N SER A 149 -7.95 20.12 5.58
CA SER A 149 -7.44 19.36 6.74
C SER A 149 -7.92 19.93 8.09
N ASN A 150 -8.29 21.21 8.14
CA ASN A 150 -9.04 21.79 9.25
C ASN A 150 -10.51 21.98 8.84
N LEU A 151 -11.37 21.07 9.28
CA LEU A 151 -12.79 21.11 8.93
C LEU A 151 -13.54 22.28 9.57
N LEU A 152 -12.99 22.91 10.60
CA LEU A 152 -13.57 24.11 11.21
C LEU A 152 -13.48 25.33 10.28
N ASP A 153 -12.47 25.35 9.42
CA ASP A 153 -12.25 26.45 8.46
C ASP A 153 -12.92 26.15 7.11
N MET A 154 -13.44 24.93 6.92
CA MET A 154 -14.09 24.53 5.67
C MET A 154 -15.42 25.26 5.49
N PRO A 155 -15.70 25.84 4.30
CA PRO A 155 -16.98 26.48 4.05
C PRO A 155 -18.15 25.51 4.23
N VAL A 156 -19.18 25.94 4.97
CA VAL A 156 -20.33 25.09 5.38
C VAL A 156 -20.99 24.40 4.19
N ASP A 157 -21.15 25.10 3.06
CA ASP A 157 -21.75 24.53 1.86
C ASP A 157 -20.91 23.41 1.25
N LYS A 158 -19.59 23.50 1.29
CA LYS A 158 -18.68 22.45 0.80
C LYS A 158 -18.76 21.23 1.71
N LEU A 159 -18.72 21.43 3.02
CA LEU A 159 -18.83 20.34 3.98
C LEU A 159 -20.17 19.61 3.85
N ARG A 160 -21.26 20.37 3.70
CA ARG A 160 -22.60 19.83 3.42
C ARG A 160 -22.63 19.04 2.11
N ASN A 161 -22.04 19.56 1.05
CA ASN A 161 -21.97 18.87 -0.24
C ASN A 161 -21.20 17.55 -0.13
N ALA A 162 -20.02 17.54 0.51
CA ALA A 162 -19.24 16.33 0.71
C ALA A 162 -20.03 15.28 1.51
N SER A 163 -20.66 15.72 2.62
CA SER A 163 -21.45 14.86 3.52
C SER A 163 -22.69 14.26 2.85
N GLN A 164 -23.29 14.96 1.88
CA GLN A 164 -24.42 14.46 1.10
C GLN A 164 -23.98 13.60 -0.10
N ALA A 165 -22.79 13.85 -0.64
CA ALA A 165 -22.35 13.26 -1.88
C ALA A 165 -21.56 11.96 -1.70
N PHE A 166 -20.59 11.91 -0.78
CA PHE A 166 -19.67 10.77 -0.67
C PHE A 166 -19.13 10.50 0.74
N LEU A 167 -19.13 11.48 1.64
CA LEU A 167 -18.57 11.34 2.98
C LEU A 167 -19.64 10.88 3.97
N PHE A 168 -19.68 9.56 4.21
CA PHE A 168 -20.65 8.92 5.09
C PHE A 168 -19.94 8.16 6.24
N PRO A 169 -19.23 8.88 7.12
CA PRO A 169 -18.46 8.28 8.21
C PRO A 169 -19.38 7.60 9.22
N GLN A 170 -18.86 6.55 9.87
CA GLN A 170 -19.52 5.95 11.02
C GLN A 170 -19.63 6.95 12.18
N LYS A 171 -20.51 6.66 13.14
CA LYS A 171 -20.61 7.45 14.37
C LYS A 171 -19.24 7.47 15.07
N ASN A 172 -18.79 8.66 15.45
CA ASN A 172 -17.51 8.93 16.11
C ASN A 172 -16.26 8.62 15.28
N GLU A 173 -16.39 8.39 13.97
CA GLU A 173 -15.23 8.24 13.10
C GLU A 173 -14.61 9.61 12.81
N ARG A 174 -13.32 9.75 13.17
CA ARG A 174 -12.59 11.00 12.96
C ARG A 174 -12.23 11.17 11.50
N ILE A 175 -12.72 12.26 10.90
CA ILE A 175 -12.32 12.70 9.57
C ILE A 175 -10.98 13.40 9.66
N PHE A 176 -10.03 13.03 8.80
CA PHE A 176 -8.72 13.64 8.74
C PHE A 176 -8.66 14.78 7.75
N PHE A 177 -9.19 14.57 6.55
CA PHE A 177 -9.24 15.62 5.53
C PHE A 177 -10.26 15.28 4.45
N ILE A 178 -10.63 16.31 3.69
CA ILE A 178 -11.48 16.21 2.50
C ILE A 178 -10.73 16.86 1.33
N CYS A 179 -10.59 16.15 0.23
CA CYS A 179 -10.04 16.64 -1.03
C CYS A 179 -11.16 16.86 -2.04
N ASP A 180 -11.29 18.09 -2.55
CA ASP A 180 -12.26 18.44 -3.57
C ASP A 180 -11.67 18.27 -4.97
N LEU A 181 -12.26 17.38 -5.76
CA LEU A 181 -11.88 17.12 -7.15
C LEU A 181 -12.93 17.63 -8.14
N SER A 182 -13.95 18.36 -7.67
CA SER A 182 -15.00 18.89 -8.54
C SER A 182 -14.42 19.96 -9.46
N LEU A 183 -14.81 19.96 -10.74
CA LEU A 183 -14.34 20.95 -11.72
C LEU A 183 -14.62 22.42 -11.33
N LEU A 184 -15.75 22.66 -10.67
CA LEU A 184 -16.16 23.99 -10.17
C LEU A 184 -15.88 24.17 -8.67
N GLY A 185 -15.07 23.29 -8.08
CA GLY A 185 -14.75 23.28 -6.65
C GLY A 185 -15.96 23.12 -5.75
N SER A 186 -17.01 22.42 -6.17
CA SER A 186 -18.27 22.28 -5.41
C SER A 186 -18.20 21.35 -4.19
N CYS A 187 -17.16 20.52 -4.10
CA CYS A 187 -17.00 19.42 -3.15
C CYS A 187 -18.09 18.34 -3.21
N LYS A 188 -18.70 18.15 -4.39
CA LYS A 188 -19.64 17.03 -4.66
C LYS A 188 -18.94 15.81 -5.26
N GLU A 189 -17.70 15.98 -5.67
CA GLU A 189 -16.78 14.98 -6.22
C GLU A 189 -15.44 15.17 -5.51
N GLY A 190 -14.75 14.06 -5.26
CA GLY A 190 -13.55 14.10 -4.43
C GLY A 190 -13.38 12.84 -3.61
N PHE A 191 -12.50 12.93 -2.62
CA PHE A 191 -12.30 11.87 -1.65
C PHE A 191 -12.00 12.44 -0.27
N ALA A 192 -12.26 11.65 0.75
CA ALA A 192 -11.96 11.95 2.14
C ALA A 192 -11.36 10.72 2.79
N MET A 193 -10.39 10.94 3.67
CA MET A 193 -9.81 9.88 4.48
C MET A 193 -10.09 10.17 5.94
N THR A 194 -10.30 9.09 6.68
CA THR A 194 -10.61 9.10 8.11
C THR A 194 -9.61 8.21 8.83
N GLU A 195 -9.79 8.01 10.13
CA GLU A 195 -9.02 7.02 10.86
C GLU A 195 -9.34 5.56 10.46
N LYS A 196 -10.39 5.30 9.67
CA LYS A 196 -10.85 3.94 9.34
C LYS A 196 -11.02 3.63 7.86
N ALA A 197 -11.25 4.64 7.02
CA ALA A 197 -11.74 4.41 5.67
C ALA A 197 -11.35 5.52 4.69
N LEU A 198 -11.34 5.13 3.41
CA LEU A 198 -11.36 6.04 2.28
C LEU A 198 -12.80 6.12 1.76
N TYR A 199 -13.32 7.34 1.65
CA TYR A 199 -14.60 7.67 1.03
C TYR A 199 -14.34 8.46 -0.25
N TRP A 200 -15.02 8.15 -1.35
CA TRP A 200 -14.81 8.92 -2.58
C TRP A 200 -16.00 8.87 -3.53
N LYS A 201 -16.01 9.82 -4.46
CA LYS A 201 -16.91 9.84 -5.61
C LYS A 201 -16.21 10.52 -6.78
N ALA A 202 -16.04 9.74 -7.86
CA ALA A 202 -15.60 10.26 -9.14
C ALA A 202 -16.78 10.87 -9.92
N PRO A 203 -16.52 11.71 -10.94
CA PRO A 203 -17.56 12.24 -11.81
C PRO A 203 -18.40 11.13 -12.45
N LEU A 204 -19.72 11.30 -12.45
CA LEU A 204 -20.71 10.35 -12.98
C LEU A 204 -20.74 8.96 -12.31
N GLU A 205 -19.94 8.75 -11.27
CA GLU A 205 -19.91 7.51 -10.49
C GLU A 205 -20.78 7.60 -9.24
N LYS A 206 -21.19 6.42 -8.74
CA LYS A 206 -21.80 6.30 -7.41
C LYS A 206 -20.73 6.52 -6.34
N PRO A 207 -21.08 7.13 -5.19
CA PRO A 207 -20.14 7.21 -4.08
C PRO A 207 -19.74 5.82 -3.59
N ARG A 208 -18.50 5.72 -3.12
CA ARG A 208 -17.87 4.49 -2.65
C ARG A 208 -17.17 4.75 -1.33
N ALA A 209 -17.00 3.69 -0.57
CA ALA A 209 -16.20 3.68 0.64
C ALA A 209 -15.49 2.34 0.76
N VAL A 210 -14.29 2.35 1.34
CA VAL A 210 -13.57 1.14 1.72
C VAL A 210 -12.90 1.38 3.07
N PHE A 211 -13.17 0.47 4.00
CA PHE A 211 -12.46 0.43 5.28
C PHE A 211 -11.06 -0.15 5.07
N TYR A 212 -10.05 0.34 5.78
CA TYR A 212 -8.66 -0.11 5.61
C TYR A 212 -8.50 -1.62 5.88
N ALA A 213 -9.21 -2.12 6.90
CA ALA A 213 -9.31 -3.55 7.20
C ALA A 213 -9.91 -4.41 6.07
N ASN A 214 -10.61 -3.80 5.11
CA ASN A 214 -11.24 -4.46 3.97
C ASN A 214 -10.56 -4.11 2.64
N LEU A 215 -9.34 -3.57 2.65
CA LEU A 215 -8.56 -3.34 1.42
C LEU A 215 -8.00 -4.66 0.90
N GLU A 216 -8.70 -5.27 -0.05
CA GLU A 216 -8.32 -6.57 -0.62
C GLU A 216 -7.50 -6.39 -1.91
N GLU A 217 -8.00 -5.54 -2.82
CA GLU A 217 -7.41 -5.37 -4.14
C GLU A 217 -7.10 -3.89 -4.42
N ILE A 218 -5.85 -3.63 -4.78
CA ILE A 218 -5.36 -2.30 -5.15
C ILE A 218 -4.45 -2.45 -6.39
N ALA A 219 -4.92 -1.98 -7.53
CA ALA A 219 -4.20 -2.07 -8.79
C ALA A 219 -4.17 -0.72 -9.52
N ARG A 220 -3.03 -0.38 -10.13
CA ARG A 220 -2.98 0.73 -11.08
C ARG A 220 -3.47 0.25 -12.44
N GLU A 221 -4.31 1.06 -13.06
CA GLU A 221 -4.78 0.86 -14.43
C GLU A 221 -4.53 2.14 -15.22
N LYS A 222 -3.46 2.13 -16.03
CA LYS A 222 -2.97 3.32 -16.76
C LYS A 222 -2.70 4.50 -15.83
N GLU A 223 -3.65 5.41 -15.69
CA GLU A 223 -3.52 6.66 -14.94
C GLU A 223 -4.42 6.69 -13.69
N TRP A 224 -5.26 5.67 -13.46
CA TRP A 224 -6.17 5.58 -12.31
C TRP A 224 -5.87 4.35 -11.43
N ILE A 225 -6.61 4.22 -10.33
CA ILE A 225 -6.51 3.09 -9.39
C ILE A 225 -7.84 2.34 -9.40
N ARG A 226 -7.76 1.01 -9.40
CA ARG A 226 -8.89 0.14 -9.06
C ARG A 226 -8.74 -0.34 -7.63
N ILE A 227 -9.73 -0.04 -6.80
CA ILE A 227 -9.79 -0.38 -5.37
C ILE A 227 -11.01 -1.28 -5.15
N ASN A 228 -10.78 -2.55 -4.80
CA ASN A 228 -11.82 -3.58 -4.65
C ASN A 228 -12.82 -3.59 -5.83
N GLY A 229 -12.29 -3.54 -7.06
CA GLY A 229 -13.11 -3.51 -8.28
C GLY A 229 -13.73 -2.16 -8.64
N TYR A 230 -13.55 -1.11 -7.83
CA TYR A 230 -14.11 0.21 -8.08
C TYR A 230 -13.07 1.21 -8.57
N PHE A 231 -13.49 2.09 -9.46
CA PHE A 231 -12.68 3.16 -10.01
C PHE A 231 -12.39 4.25 -8.97
N PHE A 232 -11.12 4.62 -8.84
CA PHE A 232 -10.65 5.79 -8.10
C PHE A 232 -9.68 6.57 -8.98
N ASN A 233 -9.88 7.89 -9.06
CA ASN A 233 -8.99 8.76 -9.80
C ASN A 233 -8.93 10.15 -9.18
N ALA A 234 -7.72 10.64 -9.00
CA ALA A 234 -7.38 12.03 -8.76
C ALA A 234 -6.42 12.51 -9.88
N ARG A 235 -5.29 13.13 -9.54
CA ARG A 235 -4.21 13.46 -10.48
C ARG A 235 -3.20 12.33 -10.59
N LYS A 236 -2.43 12.30 -11.67
CA LYS A 236 -1.40 11.29 -11.94
C LYS A 236 -0.47 11.05 -10.75
N THR A 237 0.22 12.09 -10.27
CA THR A 237 1.18 11.97 -9.16
C THR A 237 0.49 11.56 -7.86
N LEU A 238 -0.65 12.18 -7.55
CA LEU A 238 -1.45 11.86 -6.37
C LEU A 238 -1.97 10.41 -6.40
N ASN A 239 -2.31 9.86 -7.57
CA ASN A 239 -2.72 8.47 -7.72
C ASN A 239 -1.57 7.49 -7.40
N ILE A 240 -0.34 7.80 -7.79
CA ILE A 240 0.83 6.96 -7.43
C ILE A 240 1.06 6.98 -5.92
N ARG A 241 0.97 8.17 -5.30
CA ARG A 241 1.10 8.33 -3.86
C ARG A 241 -0.02 7.63 -3.09
N MET A 242 -1.26 7.74 -3.59
CA MET A 242 -2.42 7.05 -3.05
C MET A 242 -2.28 5.53 -3.17
N LEU A 243 -1.81 5.01 -4.31
CA LEU A 243 -1.55 3.59 -4.52
C LEU A 243 -0.61 3.03 -3.43
N LYS A 244 0.51 3.74 -3.20
CA LYS A 244 1.46 3.39 -2.14
C LYS A 244 0.86 3.47 -0.74
N LEU A 245 0.14 4.56 -0.45
CA LEU A 245 -0.50 4.74 0.84
C LEU A 245 -1.51 3.62 1.13
N LEU A 246 -2.38 3.27 0.18
CA LEU A 246 -3.38 2.23 0.38
C LEU A 246 -2.74 0.85 0.59
N ARG A 247 -1.63 0.54 -0.10
CA ARG A 247 -0.87 -0.69 0.16
C ARG A 247 -0.31 -0.73 1.58
N LYS A 248 0.16 0.40 2.10
CA LYS A 248 0.59 0.54 3.50
C LYS A 248 -0.57 0.39 4.47
N LEU A 249 -1.72 1.00 4.16
CA LEU A 249 -2.93 0.98 4.99
C LEU A 249 -3.60 -0.38 5.08
N ARG A 250 -3.39 -1.28 4.11
CA ARG A 250 -3.86 -2.68 4.22
C ARG A 250 -3.35 -3.41 5.48
N ARG A 251 -2.33 -2.87 6.14
CA ARG A 251 -1.75 -3.40 7.39
C ARG A 251 -2.41 -2.86 8.66
N TYR A 252 -3.41 -1.96 8.53
CA TYR A 252 -4.13 -1.30 9.63
C TYR A 252 -5.59 -1.75 9.67
#